data_AF-A0A749PT49-F1
#
_entry.id   AF-A0A749PT49-F1
#
_cell.length_a   1.000
_cell.length_b   1.000
_cell.length_c   1.000
_cell.angle_alpha   90.00
_cell.angle_beta   90.00
_cell.angle_gamma   90.00
#
_symmetry.space_group_name_H-M   'P 1'
#
loop_
_entity.id
_entity.type
_entity.pdbx_description
1 polymer ?
#
loop_
_entity_poly.entity_id
_entity_poly.type
_entity_poly.pdbx_seq_one_letter_code
_entity_poly.pdbx_strand_id
1 'polypeptide(L)' 'MSKVKAEWAVELNVNCPECNHLFDLTETDDFWGMAEVFEQETPRTTDYWCCCPECDHEFTCDFSY' A
#
# COMPACT_ATOMS: atom_id res chain seq x y z
N MET A 1 -4.49 28.02 -26.28
CA MET A 1 -3.57 27.48 -25.25
C MET A 1 -3.55 25.96 -25.40
N SER A 2 -2.37 25.35 -25.49
CA SER A 2 -2.23 23.88 -25.41
C SER A 2 -2.66 23.43 -24.01
N LYS A 3 -3.39 22.32 -23.92
CA LYS A 3 -3.72 21.71 -22.63
C LYS A 3 -2.45 21.01 -22.12
N VAL A 4 -1.92 21.51 -21.00
CA VAL A 4 -0.86 20.82 -20.25
C VAL A 4 -1.53 19.78 -19.36
N LYS A 5 -1.00 18.55 -19.34
CA LYS A 5 -1.42 17.50 -18.41
C LYS A 5 -0.39 17.41 -17.29
N ALA A 6 -0.88 17.23 -16.07
CA ALA A 6 -0.07 16.82 -14.93
C ALA A 6 -0.36 15.35 -14.65
N GLU A 7 0.68 14.59 -14.34
CA GLU A 7 0.61 13.18 -13.95
C GLU A 7 1.08 13.07 -12.51
N TRP A 8 0.37 12.27 -11.71
CA TRP A 8 0.70 11.97 -10.31
C TRP A 8 0.32 10.53 -10.02
N ALA A 9 1.03 9.91 -9.09
CA ALA A 9 0.77 8.57 -8.57
C ALA A 9 0.96 8.59 -7.04
N VAL A 10 0.23 7.72 -6.35
CA VAL A 10 0.40 7.42 -4.93
C VAL A 10 0.68 5.94 -4.86
N GLU A 11 1.72 5.57 -4.13
CA GLU A 11 2.15 4.17 -3.97
C GLU A 11 2.43 3.93 -2.49
N LEU A 12 2.03 2.76 -1.98
CA LEU A 12 2.34 2.28 -0.64
C LEU A 12 3.02 0.92 -0.77
N ASN A 13 4.35 0.97 -0.86
CA ASN A 13 5.17 -0.17 -1.19
C ASN A 13 5.53 -1.00 0.04
N VAL A 14 5.38 -2.32 -0.05
CA VAL A 14 5.77 -3.26 1.00
C VAL A 14 6.59 -4.42 0.44
N ASN A 15 7.61 -4.87 1.18
CA ASN A 15 8.36 -6.07 0.86
C ASN A 15 7.79 -7.25 1.64
N CYS A 16 7.44 -8.34 0.95
CA CYS A 16 7.05 -9.58 1.60
C CYS A 16 8.23 -10.11 2.45
N PRO A 17 8.03 -10.43 3.74
CA PRO A 17 9.11 -10.92 4.60
C PRO A 17 9.60 -12.34 4.23
N GLU A 18 8.80 -13.12 3.51
CA GLU A 18 9.14 -14.50 3.12
C GLU A 18 9.91 -14.55 1.80
N CYS A 19 9.38 -13.95 0.72
CA CYS A 19 9.95 -14.04 -0.62
C CYS A 19 10.64 -12.75 -1.12
N ASN A 20 10.58 -11.67 -0.33
CA ASN A 20 11.12 -10.35 -0.67
C ASN A 20 10.54 -9.75 -1.98
N HIS A 21 9.34 -10.19 -2.37
CA HIS A 21 8.59 -9.56 -3.45
C HIS A 21 8.09 -8.18 -3.00
N LEU A 22 8.37 -7.16 -3.82
CA LEU A 22 7.91 -5.79 -3.62
C LEU A 22 6.58 -5.60 -4.35
N PHE A 23 5.57 -5.10 -3.65
CA PHE A 23 4.26 -4.82 -4.22
C PHE A 23 3.64 -3.56 -3.60
N ASP A 24 2.73 -2.94 -4.34
CA ASP A 24 2.03 -1.72 -3.95
C ASP A 24 0.64 -2.05 -3.39
N LEU A 25 0.39 -1.69 -2.13
CA LEU A 25 -0.89 -1.90 -1.46
C LEU A 25 -2.00 -1.04 -2.05
N THR A 26 -1.68 0.09 -2.69
CA THR A 26 -2.68 1.00 -3.29
C THR A 26 -3.33 0.43 -4.56
N GLU A 27 -2.73 -0.60 -5.16
CA GLU A 27 -3.31 -1.34 -6.29
C GLU A 27 -4.48 -2.24 -5.86
N THR A 28 -4.70 -2.44 -4.56
CA THR A 28 -5.81 -3.24 -4.03
C THR A 28 -7.05 -2.38 -3.76
N ASP A 29 -8.24 -2.86 -4.15
CA ASP A 29 -9.51 -2.14 -3.91
C ASP A 29 -9.80 -1.92 -2.41
N ASP A 30 -9.33 -2.85 -1.56
CA ASP A 30 -9.57 -2.82 -0.11
C ASP A 30 -8.78 -1.70 0.59
N PHE A 31 -7.65 -1.25 0.03
CA PHE A 31 -6.84 -0.17 0.60
C PHE A 31 -7.63 1.14 0.74
N TRP A 32 -8.31 1.55 -0.32
CA TRP A 32 -9.06 2.82 -0.39
C TRP A 32 -10.33 2.82 0.46
N GLY A 33 -10.79 1.66 0.94
CA GLY A 33 -11.87 1.54 1.91
C GLY A 33 -11.42 1.64 3.36
N MET A 34 -10.12 1.47 3.63
CA MET A 34 -9.59 1.28 4.99
C MET A 34 -8.75 2.45 5.51
N ALA A 35 -7.98 3.12 4.66
CA ALA A 35 -7.06 4.19 5.08
C ALA A 35 -7.10 5.40 4.13
N GLU A 36 -6.87 6.60 4.69
CA GLU A 36 -6.73 7.82 3.90
C GLU A 36 -5.30 7.98 3.36
N VAL A 37 -5.16 8.73 2.26
CA VAL A 37 -3.82 9.09 1.75
C VAL A 37 -3.07 9.86 2.83
N PHE A 38 -1.83 9.46 3.09
CA PHE A 38 -0.98 10.03 4.15
C PHE A 38 -1.42 9.72 5.59
N GLU A 39 -2.31 8.74 5.81
CA GLU A 39 -2.58 8.25 7.16
C GLU A 39 -1.43 7.35 7.66
N GLN A 40 -0.97 7.58 8.89
CA GLN A 40 0.03 6.75 9.59
C GLN A 40 -0.21 6.81 11.09
N GLU A 41 0.33 5.83 11.83
CA GLU A 41 0.27 5.77 13.31
C GLU A 41 -1.15 5.79 13.89
N THR A 42 -2.14 5.30 13.13
CA THR A 42 -3.53 5.14 13.57
C THR A 42 -3.90 3.67 13.68
N PRO A 43 -4.98 3.30 14.39
CA PRO A 43 -5.46 1.92 14.43
C PRO A 43 -5.81 1.30 13.06
N ARG A 44 -5.94 2.11 11.99
CA ARG A 44 -6.21 1.65 10.63
C ARG A 44 -4.93 1.42 9.81
N THR A 45 -3.81 1.95 10.30
CA THR A 45 -2.51 1.97 9.62
C THR A 45 -1.42 1.30 10.46
N THR A 46 -1.83 0.63 11.54
CA THR A 46 -1.01 -0.25 12.39
C THR A 46 -1.60 -1.66 12.31
N ASP A 47 -0.75 -2.68 12.26
CA ASP A 47 -1.14 -4.09 12.10
C ASP A 47 -2.03 -4.34 10.86
N TYR A 48 -1.84 -3.58 9.78
CA TYR A 48 -2.62 -3.73 8.55
C TYR A 48 -2.35 -5.10 7.92
N TRP A 49 -3.39 -5.88 7.66
CA TRP A 49 -3.27 -7.25 7.12
C TRP A 49 -2.95 -7.22 5.62
N CYS A 50 -1.96 -8.03 5.23
CA CYS A 50 -1.45 -8.16 3.88
C CYS A 50 -1.35 -9.63 3.47
N CYS A 51 -1.58 -9.92 2.19
CA CYS A 51 -1.26 -11.21 1.59
C CYS A 51 -0.36 -10.97 0.38
N CYS A 52 0.80 -11.65 0.34
CA CYS A 52 1.75 -11.50 -0.77
C CYS A 52 1.17 -12.11 -2.06
N PRO A 53 1.09 -11.35 -3.17
CA PRO A 53 0.52 -11.86 -4.42
C PRO A 53 1.40 -12.90 -5.13
N GLU A 54 2.67 -13.03 -4.76
CA GLU A 54 3.62 -13.95 -5.39
C GLU A 54 3.70 -15.32 -4.67
N CYS A 55 3.56 -15.34 -3.34
CA CYS A 55 3.77 -16.56 -2.54
C CYS A 55 2.66 -16.89 -1.55
N ASP A 56 1.56 -16.14 -1.56
CA ASP A 56 0.40 -16.28 -0.66
C ASP A 56 0.74 -16.18 0.85
N HIS A 57 1.91 -15.61 1.19
CA HIS A 57 2.29 -15.39 2.58
C HIS A 57 1.47 -14.25 3.19
N GLU A 58 0.74 -14.56 4.27
CA GLU A 58 -0.02 -13.60 5.05
C GLU A 58 0.85 -12.98 6.16
N PHE A 59 0.81 -11.66 6.29
CA PHE A 59 1.56 -10.91 7.30
C PHE A 59 0.86 -9.59 7.64
N THR A 60 1.34 -8.87 8.66
CA THR A 60 0.88 -7.51 8.96
C THR A 60 1.99 -6.49 8.74
N CYS A 61 1.63 -5.26 8.42
CA CYS A 61 2.56 -4.15 8.32
C CYS A 61 2.00 -2.86 8.95
N ASP A 62 2.90 -2.00 9.41
CA ASP A 62 2.59 -0.64 9.84
C ASP A 62 2.94 0.33 8.72
N PHE A 63 2.10 1.35 8.49
CA PHE A 63 2.37 2.35 7.48
C PHE A 63 3.33 3.40 8.05
N SER A 64 4.39 3.71 7.30
CA SER A 64 5.42 4.67 7.67
C SER A 64 5.96 5.39 6.43
N TYR A 65 6.48 6.62 6.61
CA TYR A 65 7.17 7.39 5.57
C TYR A 65 8.68 7.11 5.49
#